data_AF-A0A7C2MAT3-F1
#
_entry.id   AF-A0A7C2MAT3-F1
#
_cell.length_a   1.000
_cell.length_b   1.000
_cell.length_c   1.000
_cell.angle_alpha   90.00
_cell.angle_beta   90.00
_cell.angle_gamma   90.00
#
_symmetry.space_group_name_H-M   'P 1'
#
loop_
_entity.id
_entity.type
_entity.pdbx_description
1 polymer ?
#
loop_
_entity_poly.entity_id
_entity_poly.type
_entity_poly.pdbx_seq_one_letter_code
_entity_poly.pdbx_strand_id
1 'polypeptide(L)'
;MNHRICLSLLFASACISMMAQPRITSITYEGDEAILTRNNPPAGVVYYWQGTSCGELMVNSDPTYVATTSSTFYIRAYLSSSASWASSCASTVVIFPDVIAPVLSGVTEGDVEQGNEISATSNEDGMIYLVPLGTAADLGTINAVKVDEAAVSAGVPAVFPTAGLSLGDYIVYAVDEAGNI
;
A
#
# COMPACT_ATOMS: atom_id res chain seq x y z
N MET A 1 64.06 26.82 -12.24
CA MET A 1 63.48 25.59 -11.67
C MET A 1 62.64 25.95 -10.47
N ASN A 2 61.33 25.66 -10.58
CA ASN A 2 60.39 25.21 -9.54
C ASN A 2 59.00 25.78 -9.83
N HIS A 3 58.30 25.04 -10.69
CA HIS A 3 56.86 25.13 -10.86
C HIS A 3 56.18 24.65 -9.57
N ARG A 4 55.22 25.43 -9.08
CA ARG A 4 54.16 24.92 -8.21
C ARG A 4 52.84 25.31 -8.85
N ILE A 5 52.25 24.33 -9.52
CA ILE A 5 50.88 24.33 -9.99
C ILE A 5 50.01 24.42 -8.73
N CYS A 6 49.40 25.58 -8.50
CA CYS A 6 48.28 25.68 -7.58
C CYS A 6 47.07 25.15 -8.35
N LEU A 7 46.78 23.86 -8.18
CA LEU A 7 45.60 23.22 -8.73
C LEU A 7 44.40 23.80 -7.99
N SER A 8 43.71 24.74 -8.65
CA SER A 8 42.47 25.31 -8.16
C SER A 8 41.47 24.18 -7.90
N LEU A 9 40.84 24.23 -6.72
CA LEU A 9 39.58 23.56 -6.46
C LEU A 9 38.60 23.94 -7.58
N LEU A 10 38.39 23.03 -8.53
CA LEU A 10 37.23 23.02 -9.39
C LEU A 10 36.51 21.71 -9.09
N PHE A 11 35.43 21.86 -8.36
CA PHE A 11 34.41 20.84 -8.12
C PHE A 11 34.17 20.02 -9.39
N ALA A 12 34.67 18.79 -9.44
CA ALA A 12 34.10 17.76 -10.30
C ALA A 12 32.77 17.29 -9.69
N SER A 13 31.83 18.21 -9.53
CA SER A 13 30.46 17.95 -9.11
C SER A 13 29.54 19.08 -9.57
N ALA A 14 29.55 19.33 -10.88
CA ALA A 14 28.60 20.23 -11.54
C ALA A 14 28.05 19.65 -12.86
N CYS A 15 28.57 18.53 -13.37
CA CYS A 15 28.12 17.97 -14.64
C CYS A 15 26.76 17.26 -14.54
N ILE A 16 26.38 16.74 -13.37
CA ILE A 16 25.14 15.95 -13.21
C ILE A 16 23.99 16.76 -12.58
N SER A 17 24.29 17.93 -11.99
CA SER A 17 23.30 18.85 -11.40
C SER A 17 22.62 19.78 -12.42
N MET A 18 22.85 19.59 -13.74
CA MET A 18 22.29 20.43 -14.81
C MET A 18 21.33 19.68 -15.74
N MET A 19 20.72 18.59 -15.28
CA MET A 19 19.55 18.02 -15.94
C MET A 19 18.31 18.47 -15.18
N ALA A 20 17.32 19.08 -15.86
CA ALA A 20 16.06 19.40 -15.20
C ALA A 20 15.48 18.12 -14.60
N GLN A 21 15.29 18.10 -13.29
CA GLN A 21 14.87 16.90 -12.57
C GLN A 21 13.45 16.51 -13.00
N PRO A 22 13.18 15.22 -13.27
CA PRO A 22 11.82 14.78 -13.53
C PRO A 22 10.96 15.02 -12.28
N ARG A 23 9.68 15.29 -12.50
CA ARG A 23 8.66 15.40 -11.46
C ARG A 23 7.41 14.71 -11.94
N ILE A 24 6.82 13.92 -11.05
CA ILE A 24 5.47 13.39 -11.23
C ILE A 24 4.51 14.51 -10.82
N THR A 25 3.77 15.03 -11.79
CA THR A 25 2.95 16.25 -11.65
C THR A 25 1.54 15.96 -11.17
N SER A 26 1.03 14.76 -11.43
CA SER A 26 -0.29 14.34 -10.98
C SER A 26 -0.37 12.82 -10.89
N ILE A 27 -1.31 12.38 -10.06
CA ILE A 27 -1.82 11.01 -9.99
C ILE A 27 -3.33 11.15 -10.17
N THR A 28 -3.89 10.46 -11.16
CA THR A 28 -5.34 10.41 -11.39
C THR A 28 -5.80 8.99 -11.19
N TYR A 29 -6.75 8.76 -10.28
CA TYR A 29 -7.29 7.44 -9.99
C TYR A 29 -8.54 7.20 -10.82
N GLU A 30 -8.57 6.08 -11.54
CA GLU A 30 -9.66 5.69 -12.45
C GLU A 30 -10.00 4.21 -12.18
N GLY A 31 -10.81 3.96 -11.15
CA GLY A 31 -11.08 2.61 -10.66
C GLY A 31 -9.83 1.97 -10.06
N ASP A 32 -9.45 0.79 -10.58
CA ASP A 32 -8.31 0.00 -10.10
C ASP A 32 -6.97 0.42 -10.73
N GLU A 33 -6.96 1.54 -11.47
CA GLU A 33 -5.76 2.10 -12.09
C GLU A 33 -5.45 3.51 -11.57
N ALA A 34 -4.16 3.84 -11.53
CA ALA A 34 -3.66 5.17 -11.25
C ALA A 34 -2.77 5.64 -12.41
N ILE A 35 -3.14 6.74 -13.03
CA ILE A 35 -2.41 7.35 -14.14
C ILE A 35 -1.48 8.42 -13.58
N LEU A 36 -0.19 8.13 -13.57
CA LEU A 36 0.86 9.06 -13.15
C LEU A 36 1.31 9.86 -14.36
N THR A 37 1.28 11.19 -14.26
CA THR A 37 1.77 12.09 -15.32
C THR A 37 3.08 12.73 -14.90
N ARG A 38 4.06 12.76 -15.80
CA ARG A 38 5.33 13.47 -15.59
C ARG A 38 5.38 14.81 -16.33
N ASN A 39 6.26 15.71 -15.89
CA ASN A 39 6.59 16.91 -16.65
C ASN A 39 7.31 16.58 -17.98
N ASN A 40 7.34 17.57 -18.89
CA ASN A 40 8.05 17.46 -20.16
C ASN A 40 9.57 17.58 -19.95
N PRO A 41 10.40 16.69 -20.54
CA PRO A 41 11.84 16.78 -20.43
C PRO A 41 12.38 17.93 -21.30
N PRO A 42 13.50 18.58 -20.90
CA PRO A 42 14.23 19.50 -21.77
C PRO A 42 14.78 18.80 -23.02
N ALA A 43 15.14 19.59 -24.03
CA ALA A 43 15.80 19.07 -25.23
C ALA A 43 17.07 18.28 -24.88
N GLY A 44 17.24 17.10 -25.48
CA GLY A 44 18.39 16.22 -25.27
C GLY A 44 18.31 15.35 -24.01
N VAL A 45 17.29 15.53 -23.17
CA VAL A 45 17.02 14.70 -21.99
C VAL A 45 15.82 13.79 -22.27
N VAL A 46 15.89 12.55 -21.83
CA VAL A 46 14.76 11.62 -21.82
C VAL A 46 14.47 11.23 -20.38
N TYR A 47 13.20 11.21 -20.02
CA TYR A 47 12.77 10.68 -18.72
C TYR A 47 12.29 9.25 -18.90
N TYR A 48 12.82 8.35 -18.07
CA TYR A 48 12.44 6.94 -18.07
C TYR A 48 11.84 6.56 -16.72
N TRP A 49 10.66 5.94 -16.75
CA TRP A 49 10.07 5.27 -15.60
C TRP A 49 10.96 4.09 -15.19
N GLN A 50 11.20 3.96 -13.89
CA GLN A 50 12.13 3.01 -13.30
C GLN A 50 11.39 2.00 -12.43
N GLY A 51 11.89 0.77 -12.37
CA GLY A 51 11.38 -0.28 -11.48
C GLY A 51 11.94 -0.18 -10.05
N THR A 52 13.04 0.55 -9.86
CA THR A 52 13.70 0.73 -8.57
C THR A 52 14.19 2.16 -8.40
N SER A 53 14.50 2.54 -7.15
CA SER A 53 15.04 3.85 -6.84
C SER A 53 16.31 4.14 -7.64
N CYS A 54 16.25 5.20 -8.44
CA CYS A 54 17.31 5.66 -9.31
C CYS A 54 17.87 4.54 -10.22
N GLY A 55 17.00 3.68 -10.74
CA GLY A 55 17.36 2.67 -11.74
C GLY A 55 17.85 3.26 -13.08
N GLU A 56 18.19 2.37 -14.01
CA GLU A 56 18.75 2.70 -15.33
C GLU A 56 18.01 1.99 -16.48
N LEU A 57 16.73 1.65 -16.27
CA LEU A 57 15.87 1.09 -17.31
C LEU A 57 15.60 2.13 -18.40
N MET A 58 15.71 1.72 -19.65
CA MET A 58 15.40 2.54 -20.83
C MET A 58 14.15 2.03 -21.58
N VAL A 59 13.20 1.45 -20.85
CA VAL A 59 12.04 0.75 -21.44
C VAL A 59 10.85 1.69 -21.68
N ASN A 60 10.42 2.43 -20.65
CA ASN A 60 9.23 3.27 -20.72
C ASN A 60 9.62 4.74 -20.58
N SER A 61 9.43 5.51 -21.65
CA SER A 61 9.63 6.97 -21.69
C SER A 61 8.35 7.76 -21.93
N ASP A 62 7.19 7.14 -21.75
CA ASP A 62 5.90 7.76 -22.04
C ASP A 62 5.61 8.92 -21.08
N PRO A 63 4.81 9.93 -21.50
CA PRO A 63 4.39 11.03 -20.63
C PRO A 63 3.59 10.57 -19.40
N THR A 64 3.04 9.36 -19.46
CA THR A 64 2.23 8.76 -18.40
C THR A 64 2.72 7.35 -18.07
N TYR A 65 2.39 6.89 -16.87
CA TYR A 65 2.55 5.51 -16.43
C TYR A 65 1.25 5.06 -15.77
N VAL A 66 0.78 3.86 -16.12
CA VAL A 66 -0.40 3.25 -15.51
C VAL A 66 0.07 2.30 -14.42
N ALA A 67 -0.19 2.67 -13.17
CA ALA A 67 0.01 1.83 -12.02
C ALA A 67 -1.28 1.04 -11.74
N THR A 68 -1.13 -0.27 -11.50
CA THR A 68 -2.24 -1.18 -11.15
C THR A 68 -2.04 -1.82 -9.77
N THR A 69 -0.99 -1.42 -9.06
CA THR A 69 -0.65 -1.94 -7.74
C THR A 69 -0.17 -0.82 -6.82
N SER A 70 -0.44 -0.98 -5.54
CA SER A 70 0.10 -0.11 -4.49
C SER A 70 1.62 -0.29 -4.42
N SER A 71 2.38 0.74 -4.78
CA SER A 71 3.84 0.69 -4.83
C SER A 71 4.45 2.09 -4.88
N THR A 72 5.79 2.15 -4.78
CA THR A 72 6.55 3.35 -5.09
C THR A 72 7.00 3.31 -6.55
N PHE A 73 6.63 4.34 -7.31
CA PHE A 73 7.00 4.50 -8.71
C PHE A 73 8.12 5.52 -8.83
N TYR A 74 9.10 5.22 -9.68
CA TYR A 74 10.33 5.99 -9.80
C TYR A 74 10.50 6.51 -11.23
N ILE A 75 11.16 7.65 -11.38
CA ILE A 75 11.49 8.23 -12.68
C ILE A 75 12.86 8.90 -12.64
N ARG A 76 13.66 8.71 -13.70
CA ARG A 76 15.03 9.25 -13.77
C ARG A 76 15.31 9.84 -15.14
N ALA A 77 16.12 10.89 -15.16
CA ALA A 77 16.55 11.56 -16.38
C ALA A 77 17.82 10.92 -16.96
N TYR A 78 17.84 10.79 -18.28
CA TYR A 78 18.97 10.31 -19.08
C TYR A 78 19.37 11.36 -20.10
N LEU A 79 20.66 11.69 -20.17
CA LEU A 79 21.24 12.61 -21.14
C LEU A 79 21.76 11.83 -22.35
N SER A 80 21.14 12.01 -23.51
CA SER A 80 21.51 11.23 -24.71
C SER A 80 22.87 11.61 -25.29
N SER A 81 23.32 12.86 -25.10
CA SER A 81 24.59 13.35 -25.67
C SER A 81 25.82 12.80 -24.97
N SER A 82 25.73 12.55 -23.66
CA SER A 82 26.82 12.01 -22.85
C SER A 82 26.58 10.57 -22.39
N ALA A 83 25.44 9.97 -22.79
CA ALA A 83 24.99 8.66 -22.34
C ALA A 83 25.04 8.50 -20.81
N SER A 84 24.51 9.48 -20.08
CA SER A 84 24.65 9.56 -18.62
C SER A 84 23.30 9.72 -17.91
N TRP A 85 23.16 9.10 -16.75
CA TRP A 85 22.01 9.28 -15.88
C TRP A 85 22.15 10.46 -14.91
N ALA A 86 21.04 11.10 -14.55
CA ALA A 86 21.01 12.07 -13.46
C ALA A 86 21.38 11.39 -12.13
N SER A 87 22.08 12.08 -11.24
CA SER A 87 22.47 11.55 -9.94
C SER A 87 21.28 11.42 -8.99
N SER A 88 20.20 12.17 -9.25
CA SER A 88 18.94 12.08 -8.54
C SER A 88 17.82 11.55 -9.43
N CYS A 89 16.81 10.99 -8.79
CA CYS A 89 15.55 10.56 -9.38
C CYS A 89 14.39 11.25 -8.65
N ALA A 90 13.18 11.09 -9.17
CA ALA A 90 11.95 11.41 -8.46
C ALA A 90 11.14 10.14 -8.23
N SER A 91 10.27 10.17 -7.23
CA SER A 91 9.35 9.08 -6.94
C SER A 91 8.01 9.59 -6.43
N THR A 92 7.01 8.73 -6.49
CA THR A 92 5.73 8.93 -5.80
C THR A 92 5.22 7.59 -5.30
N VAL A 93 4.36 7.62 -4.29
CA VAL A 93 3.67 6.44 -3.79
C VAL A 93 2.26 6.44 -4.38
N VAL A 94 1.85 5.29 -4.91
CA VAL A 94 0.46 5.00 -5.26
C VAL A 94 -0.04 4.00 -4.24
N ILE A 95 -1.20 4.29 -3.66
CA ILE A 95 -1.94 3.36 -2.80
C ILE A 95 -3.35 3.23 -3.38
N PHE A 96 -3.80 1.99 -3.58
CA PHE A 96 -5.19 1.64 -3.81
C PHE A 96 -5.83 1.23 -2.47
N PRO A 97 -7.12 1.53 -2.25
CA PRO A 97 -7.82 1.06 -1.07
C PRO A 97 -7.87 -0.47 -1.07
N ASP A 98 -7.77 -1.06 0.12
CA ASP A 98 -8.19 -2.43 0.31
C ASP A 98 -9.73 -2.48 0.23
N VAL A 99 -10.23 -3.49 -0.45
CA VAL A 99 -11.66 -3.71 -0.72
C VAL A 99 -12.05 -5.18 -0.53
N ILE A 100 -11.09 -6.02 -0.13
CA ILE A 100 -11.33 -7.45 0.06
C ILE A 100 -11.70 -7.65 1.52
N ALA A 101 -12.81 -8.34 1.77
CA ALA A 101 -13.22 -8.66 3.13
C ALA A 101 -12.47 -9.89 3.66
N PRO A 102 -12.24 -9.96 4.99
CA PRO A 102 -11.70 -11.15 5.61
C PRO A 102 -12.57 -12.39 5.40
N VAL A 103 -11.90 -13.54 5.31
CA VAL A 103 -12.52 -14.86 5.30
C VAL A 103 -12.32 -15.53 6.66
N LEU A 104 -13.44 -15.83 7.31
CA LEU A 104 -13.45 -16.60 8.56
C LEU A 104 -13.23 -18.09 8.32
N SER A 105 -12.54 -18.73 9.26
CA SER A 105 -12.34 -20.17 9.32
C SER A 105 -12.30 -20.65 10.77
N GLY A 106 -12.48 -21.96 10.99
CA GLY A 106 -12.47 -22.54 12.34
C GLY A 106 -13.54 -21.96 13.26
N VAL A 107 -14.65 -21.44 12.69
CA VAL A 107 -15.79 -20.95 13.46
C VAL A 107 -16.42 -22.14 14.17
N THR A 108 -16.66 -22.04 15.48
CA THR A 108 -17.42 -23.05 16.21
C THR A 108 -18.88 -23.00 15.76
N GLU A 109 -19.39 -24.11 15.22
CA GLU A 109 -20.73 -24.23 14.66
C GLU A 109 -21.60 -25.20 15.48
N GLY A 110 -22.92 -25.04 15.37
CA GLY A 110 -23.91 -25.88 16.03
C GLY A 110 -24.28 -25.41 17.44
N ASP A 111 -25.01 -26.26 18.15
CA ASP A 111 -25.45 -25.96 19.52
C ASP A 111 -24.24 -25.97 20.48
N VAL A 112 -24.03 -24.86 21.18
CA VAL A 112 -22.99 -24.71 22.20
C VAL A 112 -23.65 -24.51 23.55
N GLU A 113 -23.29 -25.34 24.53
CA GLU A 113 -23.74 -25.14 25.91
C GLU A 113 -23.18 -23.83 26.47
N GLN A 114 -24.05 -23.02 27.07
CA GLN A 114 -23.66 -21.76 27.69
C GLN A 114 -22.54 -21.98 28.72
N GLY A 115 -21.47 -21.18 28.60
CA GLY A 115 -20.27 -21.29 29.43
C GLY A 115 -19.10 -21.98 28.71
N ASN A 116 -19.35 -22.73 27.64
CA ASN A 116 -18.28 -23.21 26.77
C ASN A 116 -17.75 -22.07 25.90
N GLU A 117 -16.47 -22.16 25.56
CA GLU A 117 -15.84 -21.20 24.67
C GLU A 117 -16.14 -21.56 23.21
N ILE A 118 -16.30 -20.52 22.38
CA ILE A 118 -16.30 -20.65 20.92
C ILE A 118 -15.04 -20.01 20.37
N SER A 119 -14.66 -20.40 19.16
CA SER A 119 -13.54 -19.78 18.44
C SER A 119 -13.87 -19.43 17.01
N ALA A 120 -13.09 -18.52 16.44
CA ALA A 120 -13.10 -18.15 15.04
C ALA A 120 -11.73 -17.57 14.65
N THR A 121 -11.31 -17.76 13.40
CA THR A 121 -10.01 -17.30 12.88
C THR A 121 -10.21 -16.49 11.61
N SER A 122 -9.63 -15.30 11.54
CA SER A 122 -9.58 -14.46 10.33
C SER A 122 -8.31 -14.75 9.53
N ASN A 123 -8.37 -14.67 8.19
CA ASN A 123 -7.17 -14.69 7.32
C ASN A 123 -6.42 -13.35 7.29
N GLU A 124 -6.98 -12.30 7.88
CA GLU A 124 -6.45 -10.94 7.89
C GLU A 124 -6.39 -10.39 9.32
N ASP A 125 -5.47 -9.46 9.56
CA ASP A 125 -5.39 -8.69 10.81
C ASP A 125 -6.65 -7.81 10.94
N GLY A 126 -7.17 -7.67 12.15
CA GLY A 126 -8.37 -6.86 12.38
C GLY A 126 -9.13 -7.23 13.63
N MET A 127 -10.46 -7.22 13.53
CA MET A 127 -11.38 -7.50 14.62
C MET A 127 -12.31 -8.67 14.26
N ILE A 128 -12.59 -9.53 15.23
CA ILE A 128 -13.68 -10.51 15.14
C ILE A 128 -14.76 -10.10 16.14
N TYR A 129 -16.01 -10.09 15.69
CA TYR A 129 -17.19 -9.69 16.46
C TYR A 129 -18.15 -10.87 16.61
N LEU A 130 -18.67 -11.04 17.83
CA LEU A 130 -19.81 -11.90 18.09
C LEU A 130 -21.06 -11.03 18.25
N VAL A 131 -22.08 -11.31 17.44
CA VAL A 131 -23.34 -10.54 17.43
C VAL A 131 -24.55 -11.48 17.36
N PRO A 132 -25.75 -11.06 17.79
CA PRO A 132 -26.97 -11.86 17.63
C PRO A 132 -27.28 -12.17 16.16
N LEU A 133 -27.85 -13.33 15.87
CA LEU A 133 -28.27 -13.71 14.52
C LEU A 133 -29.28 -12.69 13.96
N GLY A 134 -29.13 -12.35 12.67
CA GLY A 134 -29.95 -11.35 11.99
C GLY A 134 -29.38 -9.93 12.04
N THR A 135 -28.26 -9.72 12.73
CA THR A 135 -27.46 -8.50 12.61
C THR A 135 -26.99 -8.33 11.17
N ALA A 136 -27.11 -7.13 10.60
CA ALA A 136 -26.62 -6.85 9.26
C ALA A 136 -25.09 -6.76 9.23
N ALA A 137 -24.47 -7.18 8.11
CA ALA A 137 -23.03 -7.04 7.86
C ALA A 137 -22.67 -5.57 7.56
N ASP A 138 -22.78 -4.73 8.58
CA ASP A 138 -22.49 -3.30 8.56
C ASP A 138 -21.79 -2.92 9.86
N LEU A 139 -20.66 -2.23 9.78
CA LEU A 139 -19.80 -1.98 10.93
C LEU A 139 -20.50 -1.14 12.01
N GLY A 140 -21.38 -0.22 11.62
CA GLY A 140 -22.16 0.60 12.56
C GLY A 140 -23.16 -0.25 13.34
N THR A 141 -23.88 -1.13 12.63
CA THR A 141 -24.85 -2.05 13.19
C THR A 141 -24.18 -3.08 14.10
N ILE A 142 -23.09 -3.70 13.64
CA ILE A 142 -22.29 -4.66 14.42
C ILE A 142 -21.80 -4.01 15.72
N ASN A 143 -21.18 -2.83 15.66
CA ASN A 143 -20.69 -2.15 16.85
C ASN A 143 -21.77 -1.77 17.84
N ALA A 144 -23.00 -1.51 17.38
CA ALA A 144 -24.12 -1.15 18.24
C ALA A 144 -24.70 -2.35 19.01
N VAL A 145 -24.56 -3.57 18.50
CA VAL A 145 -25.23 -4.77 19.04
C VAL A 145 -24.28 -5.89 19.47
N LYS A 146 -22.97 -5.74 19.24
CA LYS A 146 -21.96 -6.73 19.63
C LYS A 146 -22.10 -7.12 21.10
N VAL A 147 -21.97 -8.42 21.33
CA VAL A 147 -21.94 -9.00 22.68
C VAL A 147 -20.52 -9.31 23.12
N ASP A 148 -19.61 -9.51 22.15
CA ASP A 148 -18.18 -9.65 22.39
C ASP A 148 -17.37 -9.26 21.15
N GLU A 149 -16.10 -8.91 21.32
CA GLU A 149 -15.17 -8.59 20.24
C GLU A 149 -13.72 -8.90 20.63
N ALA A 150 -12.89 -9.24 19.65
CA ALA A 150 -11.47 -9.48 19.85
C ALA A 150 -10.64 -8.91 18.69
N ALA A 151 -9.56 -8.20 19.02
CA ALA A 151 -8.52 -7.87 18.05
C ALA A 151 -7.70 -9.13 17.75
N VAL A 152 -7.48 -9.43 16.47
CA VAL A 152 -6.79 -10.63 16.01
C VAL A 152 -5.68 -10.29 15.03
N SER A 153 -4.63 -11.10 15.06
CA SER A 153 -3.71 -11.21 13.93
C SER A 153 -4.15 -12.35 13.00
N ALA A 154 -3.86 -12.23 11.72
CA ALA A 154 -4.16 -13.20 10.68
C ALA A 154 -3.73 -14.62 11.08
N GLY A 155 -4.65 -15.56 10.98
CA GLY A 155 -4.42 -16.98 11.28
C GLY A 155 -4.36 -17.32 12.78
N VAL A 156 -4.52 -16.35 13.68
CA VAL A 156 -4.57 -16.59 15.12
C VAL A 156 -6.04 -16.69 15.57
N PRO A 157 -6.47 -17.82 16.17
CA PRO A 157 -7.85 -17.96 16.64
C PRO A 157 -8.19 -16.96 17.75
N ALA A 158 -9.31 -16.26 17.61
CA ALA A 158 -10.00 -15.62 18.73
C ALA A 158 -10.83 -16.65 19.48
N VAL A 159 -10.91 -16.49 20.80
CA VAL A 159 -11.72 -17.32 21.68
C VAL A 159 -12.68 -16.42 22.45
N PHE A 160 -13.97 -16.75 22.42
CA PHE A 160 -15.04 -15.98 23.05
C PHE A 160 -15.75 -16.84 24.10
N PRO A 161 -15.81 -16.39 25.37
CA PRO A 161 -16.60 -17.07 26.38
C PRO A 161 -18.09 -16.83 26.14
N THR A 162 -18.90 -17.89 26.16
CA THR A 162 -20.36 -17.75 26.07
C THR A 162 -21.03 -17.56 27.44
N ALA A 163 -20.26 -17.55 28.52
CA ALA A 163 -20.76 -17.32 29.87
C ALA A 163 -21.41 -15.94 29.99
N GLY A 164 -22.68 -15.89 30.38
CA GLY A 164 -23.42 -14.63 30.56
C GLY A 164 -24.10 -14.09 29.29
N LEU A 165 -23.89 -14.73 28.12
CA LEU A 165 -24.66 -14.41 26.92
C LEU A 165 -26.11 -14.88 27.07
N SER A 166 -27.07 -14.15 26.50
CA SER A 166 -28.46 -14.62 26.45
C SER A 166 -28.57 -15.86 25.55
N LEU A 167 -29.49 -16.78 25.87
CA LEU A 167 -29.75 -17.91 24.98
C LEU A 167 -30.33 -17.40 23.65
N GLY A 168 -29.84 -17.94 22.54
CA GLY A 168 -30.24 -17.58 21.19
C GLY A 168 -29.16 -17.90 20.18
N ASP A 169 -29.45 -17.61 18.91
CA ASP A 169 -28.49 -17.81 17.83
C ASP A 169 -27.60 -16.58 17.65
N TYR A 170 -26.34 -16.82 17.28
CA TYR A 170 -25.34 -15.79 17.06
C TYR A 170 -24.65 -15.97 15.71
N ILE A 171 -24.05 -14.89 15.21
CA ILE A 171 -23.21 -14.88 14.02
C ILE A 171 -21.88 -14.19 14.35
N VAL A 172 -20.82 -14.63 13.69
CA VAL A 172 -19.48 -14.06 13.82
C VAL A 172 -19.16 -13.26 12.55
N TYR A 173 -18.66 -12.03 12.73
CA TYR A 173 -18.13 -11.20 11.65
C TYR A 173 -16.64 -10.95 11.86
N ALA A 174 -15.87 -10.91 10.78
CA ALA A 174 -14.50 -10.39 10.79
C ALA A 174 -14.47 -9.06 10.06
N VAL A 175 -13.66 -8.13 10.55
CA VAL A 175 -13.48 -6.81 9.95
C VAL A 175 -11.99 -6.51 9.91
N ASP A 176 -11.45 -6.21 8.74
CA ASP A 176 -10.03 -5.86 8.57
C ASP A 176 -9.73 -4.42 9.04
N GLU A 177 -8.46 -4.00 8.89
CA GLU A 177 -8.04 -2.62 9.19
C GLU A 177 -8.62 -1.57 8.23
N ALA A 178 -9.07 -1.97 7.03
CA ALA A 178 -9.70 -1.10 6.04
C ALA A 178 -11.21 -0.93 6.25
N GLY A 179 -11.82 -1.76 7.11
CA GLY A 179 -13.25 -1.77 7.42
C GLY A 179 -14.09 -2.69 6.52
N ASN A 180 -13.47 -3.61 5.77
CA ASN A 180 -14.17 -4.61 4.95
C ASN A 180 -14.74 -5.73 5.85
N ILE A 181 -15.93 -6.25 5.52
CA ILE A 181 -16.71 -7.22 6.33
C ILE A 181 -17.22 -8.36 5.47
#